data_AF-A0A7V3XJR7-F1
#
_entry.id   AF-A0A7V3XJR7-F1
#
_cell.length_a   1.000
_cell.length_b   1.000
_cell.length_c   1.000
_cell.angle_alpha   90.00
_cell.angle_beta   90.00
_cell.angle_gamma   90.00
#
_symmetry.space_group_name_H-M   'P 1'
#
loop_
_entity.id
_entity.type
_entity.pdbx_description
1 polymer ?
#
loop_
_entity_poly.entity_id
_entity_poly.type
_entity_poly.pdbx_seq_one_letter_code
_entity_poly.pdbx_strand_id
1 'polypeptide(L)'
;MQLRIDSPDSDPGAVPDIVRRRVLVGGVTLIAATIAAGCRTGRAPVTAADPPVAASPRSGPEAARAMTVTNGRKPVFVPEPGANDAVSLSVADNLFWNDILMEHAKFFVVLMPGPELAQQRCEAERFQHAFAEQFRRTSSARFDGASYRGLNQATIDLARPFIDWKRRMQDAQSTGNLRSLVWPLFFEHTAREVERFVARLAGYNAGRVEYDRTEVVDFWAQIMEEHSEFIAHLLDPKEKTLIKAADKSADLFRGLRRDPDAKMKAAAEAHAIVAFKTTAEKGIREGAIKSIIDPALADHVRREAVKFKDELQRV
;
A
#
# COMPACT_ATOMS: atom_id res chain seq x y z
N MET A 1 -47.77 25.21 -13.82
CA MET A 1 -46.72 24.19 -13.69
C MET A 1 -45.39 24.92 -13.71
N GLN A 2 -44.87 25.27 -12.55
CA GLN A 2 -43.73 26.19 -12.38
C GLN A 2 -42.66 25.43 -11.60
N LEU A 3 -41.54 25.17 -12.27
CA LEU A 3 -40.37 24.49 -11.69
C LEU A 3 -39.64 25.47 -10.77
N ARG A 4 -39.55 25.13 -9.49
CA ARG A 4 -38.64 25.77 -8.53
C ARG A 4 -37.23 25.22 -8.75
N ILE A 5 -36.28 26.14 -8.81
CA ILE A 5 -34.85 25.93 -8.71
C ILE A 5 -34.52 25.97 -7.22
N ASP A 6 -33.88 24.91 -6.70
CA ASP A 6 -33.22 24.94 -5.40
C ASP A 6 -31.71 24.70 -5.58
N SER A 7 -30.93 25.53 -4.89
CA SER A 7 -29.48 25.69 -4.95
C SER A 7 -28.67 24.50 -4.38
N PRO A 8 -27.37 24.37 -4.72
CA PRO A 8 -26.49 23.40 -4.10
C PRO A 8 -25.67 24.05 -2.98
N ASP A 9 -25.90 23.64 -1.73
CA ASP A 9 -24.89 23.72 -0.67
C ASP A 9 -24.87 22.37 0.05
N SER A 10 -23.89 21.53 -0.31
CA SER A 10 -23.54 20.36 0.48
C SER A 10 -22.02 20.25 0.54
N ASP A 11 -21.50 20.52 1.73
CA ASP A 11 -20.13 20.34 2.20
C ASP A 11 -19.47 19.05 1.66
N PRO A 12 -18.30 19.12 0.99
CA PRO A 12 -17.63 17.96 0.43
C PRO A 12 -16.92 17.06 1.47
N GLY A 13 -17.02 17.33 2.78
CA GLY A 13 -16.22 16.65 3.81
C GLY A 13 -16.92 15.63 4.72
N ALA A 14 -18.25 15.47 4.68
CA ALA A 14 -18.94 14.69 5.71
C ALA A 14 -18.96 13.18 5.42
N VAL A 15 -18.17 12.41 6.17
CA VAL A 15 -18.29 10.94 6.28
C VAL A 15 -19.65 10.62 6.94
N PRO A 16 -20.50 9.75 6.35
CA PRO A 16 -21.77 9.39 6.96
C PRO A 16 -21.58 8.66 8.31
N ASP A 17 -22.39 9.05 9.30
CA ASP A 17 -22.37 8.50 10.65
C ASP A 17 -22.76 7.01 10.64
N ILE A 18 -21.83 6.13 11.04
CA ILE A 18 -22.05 4.68 11.03
C ILE A 18 -22.79 4.28 12.31
N VAL A 19 -24.09 4.04 12.18
CA VAL A 19 -24.96 3.57 13.27
C VAL A 19 -24.52 2.19 13.77
N ARG A 20 -24.17 2.10 15.06
CA ARG A 20 -23.83 0.85 15.77
C ARG A 20 -25.01 -0.13 15.78
N ARG A 21 -24.82 -1.35 15.27
CA ARG A 21 -25.67 -2.51 15.61
C ARG A 21 -24.92 -3.43 16.57
N ARG A 22 -25.54 -3.74 17.72
CA ARG A 22 -25.15 -4.87 18.58
C ARG A 22 -25.67 -6.16 17.94
N VAL A 23 -24.81 -7.17 17.81
CA VAL A 23 -25.21 -8.53 17.41
C VAL A 23 -24.68 -9.52 18.46
N LEU A 24 -25.58 -10.33 19.01
CA LEU A 24 -25.28 -11.48 19.87
C LEU A 24 -24.69 -12.61 19.00
N VAL A 25 -23.59 -13.20 19.45
CA VAL A 25 -22.95 -14.36 18.81
C VAL A 25 -23.44 -15.65 19.47
N GLY A 26 -24.11 -16.51 18.70
CA GLY A 26 -24.31 -17.92 19.00
C GLY A 26 -23.44 -18.75 18.07
N GLY A 27 -22.49 -19.49 18.63
CA GLY A 27 -21.49 -20.26 17.88
C GLY A 27 -21.93 -21.68 17.56
N VAL A 28 -21.54 -22.18 16.39
CA VAL A 28 -21.36 -23.60 16.11
C VAL A 28 -20.11 -23.73 15.24
N THR A 29 -19.11 -24.46 15.73
CA THR A 29 -17.83 -24.74 15.07
C THR A 29 -17.97 -25.99 14.21
N LEU A 30 -17.65 -25.90 12.91
CA LEU A 30 -17.39 -27.07 12.07
C LEU A 30 -15.92 -27.03 11.62
N ILE A 31 -15.14 -28.03 12.03
CA ILE A 31 -13.74 -28.19 11.64
C ILE A 31 -13.71 -29.07 10.39
N ALA A 32 -13.27 -28.51 9.26
CA ALA A 32 -12.87 -29.28 8.08
C ALA A 32 -11.35 -29.14 7.89
N ALA A 33 -10.62 -30.25 8.05
CA ALA A 33 -9.19 -30.31 7.79
C ALA A 33 -8.96 -30.74 6.33
N THR A 34 -8.42 -29.83 5.51
CA THR A 34 -7.87 -30.16 4.19
C THR A 34 -6.34 -30.07 4.25
N ILE A 35 -5.68 -31.19 3.96
CA ILE A 35 -4.21 -31.30 3.87
C ILE A 35 -3.78 -30.61 2.56
N ALA A 36 -3.16 -29.44 2.66
CA ALA A 36 -2.50 -28.77 1.54
C ALA A 36 -1.06 -29.28 1.41
N ALA A 37 -0.70 -29.75 0.21
CA ALA A 37 0.67 -30.08 -0.14
C ALA A 37 1.52 -28.80 -0.19
N GLY A 38 2.31 -28.56 0.86
CA GLY A 38 3.25 -27.45 0.94
C GLY A 38 4.46 -27.62 0.01
N CYS A 39 5.06 -26.49 -0.37
CA CYS A 39 6.31 -26.44 -1.11
C CYS A 39 7.39 -27.23 -0.36
N ARG A 40 7.90 -28.29 -0.98
CA ARG A 40 9.04 -29.05 -0.44
C ARG A 40 10.31 -28.21 -0.57
N THR A 41 10.54 -27.35 0.41
CA THR A 41 11.87 -27.01 0.90
C THR A 41 11.80 -27.22 2.40
N GLY A 42 12.50 -28.23 2.92
CA GLY A 42 12.35 -28.68 4.30
C GLY A 42 12.52 -27.56 5.32
N ARG A 43 11.41 -27.08 5.89
CA ARG A 43 11.29 -26.56 7.25
C ARG A 43 9.79 -26.46 7.61
N ALA A 44 9.46 -26.76 8.87
CA ALA A 44 8.09 -26.77 9.40
C ALA A 44 7.34 -25.44 9.16
N PRO A 45 5.99 -25.45 9.10
CA PRO A 45 5.21 -24.22 8.99
C PRO A 45 5.43 -23.38 10.25
N VAL A 46 6.13 -22.26 10.10
CA VAL A 46 6.22 -21.24 11.14
C VAL A 46 4.99 -20.36 10.95
N THR A 47 4.08 -20.38 11.93
CA THR A 47 3.05 -19.35 12.06
C THR A 47 3.76 -18.01 12.04
N ALA A 48 3.47 -17.16 11.06
CA ALA A 48 3.97 -15.80 11.01
C ALA A 48 3.49 -15.07 12.28
N ALA A 49 4.36 -15.00 13.28
CA ALA A 49 4.16 -14.12 14.42
C ALA A 49 4.21 -12.68 13.90
N ASP A 50 3.31 -11.84 14.42
CA ASP A 50 3.36 -10.39 14.18
C ASP A 50 4.79 -9.88 14.46
N PRO A 51 5.34 -9.00 13.60
CA PRO A 51 6.66 -8.45 13.84
C PRO A 51 6.66 -7.72 15.19
N PRO A 52 7.76 -7.80 15.97
CA PRO A 52 7.85 -7.12 17.25
C PRO A 52 7.65 -5.61 17.06
N VAL A 53 6.67 -5.08 17.80
CA VAL A 53 6.44 -3.64 17.92
C VAL A 53 7.56 -3.03 18.77
N ALA A 54 8.05 -1.87 18.30
CA ALA A 54 8.95 -0.91 18.93
C ALA A 54 10.46 -1.18 18.83
N ALA A 55 11.07 -0.62 17.78
CA ALA A 55 12.43 -0.10 17.87
C ALA A 55 12.36 1.39 18.26
N SER A 56 12.74 1.74 19.49
CA SER A 56 13.02 3.13 19.87
C SER A 56 14.35 3.57 19.23
N PRO A 57 14.42 4.77 18.62
CA PRO A 57 15.67 5.25 18.03
C PRO A 57 16.64 5.64 19.16
N ARG A 58 17.70 4.85 19.36
CA ARG A 58 18.83 5.26 20.21
C ARG A 58 19.73 6.24 19.44
N SER A 59 19.85 7.43 20.02
CA SER A 59 20.48 8.65 19.51
C SER A 59 21.98 8.52 19.20
N GLY A 60 22.37 9.03 18.03
CA GLY A 60 23.74 9.40 17.63
C GLY A 60 23.68 10.56 16.61
N PRO A 61 24.71 11.41 16.48
CA PRO A 61 24.62 12.66 15.73
C PRO A 61 24.72 12.55 14.20
N GLU A 62 25.13 11.39 13.65
CA GLU A 62 25.45 11.24 12.21
C GLU A 62 24.65 10.14 11.47
N ALA A 63 23.80 9.39 12.17
CA ALA A 63 23.04 8.29 11.57
C ALA A 63 21.72 8.79 10.98
N ALA A 64 21.40 8.36 9.76
CA ALA A 64 20.13 8.66 9.09
C ALA A 64 18.93 8.30 9.96
N ARG A 65 17.89 9.14 9.93
CA ARG A 65 16.71 8.99 10.78
C ARG A 65 15.44 8.94 9.93
N ALA A 66 14.66 7.88 10.14
CA ALA A 66 13.29 7.78 9.67
C ALA A 66 12.35 8.03 10.86
N MET A 67 11.31 8.82 10.64
CA MET A 67 10.21 9.03 11.56
C MET A 67 9.13 7.97 11.33
N THR A 68 8.35 7.66 12.37
CA THR A 68 7.16 6.82 12.25
C THR A 68 5.88 7.63 12.46
N VAL A 69 4.89 7.42 11.61
CA VAL A 69 3.52 7.91 11.80
C VAL A 69 2.64 6.73 12.26
N THR A 70 2.06 6.81 13.45
CA THR A 70 1.44 5.66 14.16
C THR A 70 -0.10 5.64 14.15
N ASN A 71 -0.72 6.19 13.11
CA ASN A 71 -2.20 6.30 13.02
C ASN A 71 -2.85 5.11 12.29
N GLY A 72 -2.57 3.87 12.70
CA GLY A 72 -3.16 2.66 12.11
C GLY A 72 -2.57 1.35 12.65
N ARG A 73 -2.69 0.24 11.92
CA ARG A 73 -2.25 -1.08 12.39
C ARG A 73 -0.72 -1.19 12.45
N LYS A 74 -0.04 -0.63 11.45
CA LYS A 74 1.42 -0.61 11.34
C LYS A 74 1.92 0.83 11.26
N PRO A 75 3.13 1.11 11.76
CA PRO A 75 3.77 2.42 11.59
C PRO A 75 4.03 2.70 10.10
N VAL A 76 3.96 3.97 9.71
CA VAL A 76 4.42 4.44 8.39
C VAL A 76 5.79 5.06 8.57
N PHE A 77 6.79 4.56 7.83
CA PHE A 77 8.13 5.15 7.83
C PHE A 77 8.19 6.30 6.81
N VAL A 78 8.56 7.48 7.28
CA VAL A 78 8.78 8.67 6.45
C VAL A 78 10.10 9.33 6.84
N PRO A 79 10.75 10.09 5.95
CA PRO A 79 11.93 10.85 6.34
C PRO A 79 11.57 11.90 7.41
N GLU A 80 12.52 12.31 8.25
CA GLU A 80 12.27 13.39 9.21
C GLU A 80 11.81 14.70 8.49
N PRO A 81 11.03 15.56 9.15
CA PRO A 81 10.65 16.86 8.60
C PRO A 81 11.90 17.67 8.21
N GLY A 82 11.93 18.20 6.98
CA GLY A 82 13.07 18.95 6.46
C GLY A 82 14.25 18.11 5.96
N ALA A 83 14.22 16.78 6.11
CA ALA A 83 15.25 15.92 5.54
C ALA A 83 15.30 16.04 4.01
N ASN A 84 16.47 16.43 3.49
CA ASN A 84 16.74 16.61 2.06
C ASN A 84 18.06 15.94 1.62
N ASP A 85 18.67 15.13 2.48
CA ASP A 85 19.88 14.38 2.17
C ASP A 85 19.57 12.97 1.66
N ALA A 86 20.45 12.44 0.81
CA ALA A 86 20.25 11.13 0.19
C ALA A 86 20.24 9.97 1.20
N VAL A 87 20.90 10.09 2.36
CA VAL A 87 20.99 9.00 3.34
C VAL A 87 19.65 8.85 4.06
N SER A 88 19.10 9.94 4.58
CA SER A 88 17.80 9.94 5.28
C SER A 88 16.66 9.51 4.37
N LEU A 89 16.62 10.01 3.13
CA LEU A 89 15.61 9.61 2.14
C LEU A 89 15.73 8.13 1.78
N SER A 90 16.96 7.64 1.57
CA SER A 90 17.22 6.24 1.27
C SER A 90 16.77 5.31 2.39
N VAL A 91 17.10 5.61 3.64
CA VAL A 91 16.71 4.76 4.78
C VAL A 91 15.19 4.76 4.97
N ALA A 92 14.54 5.92 4.91
CA ALA A 92 13.09 6.00 5.04
C ALA A 92 12.36 5.27 3.91
N ASP A 93 12.78 5.45 2.66
CA ASP A 93 12.16 4.78 1.52
C ASP A 93 12.42 3.26 1.54
N ASN A 94 13.60 2.81 1.95
CA ASN A 94 13.85 1.38 2.15
C ASN A 94 12.98 0.78 3.26
N LEU A 95 12.78 1.48 4.38
CA LEU A 95 11.89 0.99 5.44
C LEU A 95 10.43 0.92 4.96
N PHE A 96 9.94 1.99 4.33
CA PHE A 96 8.57 2.03 3.84
C PHE A 96 8.31 1.00 2.74
N TRP A 97 9.10 1.04 1.66
CA TRP A 97 8.80 0.23 0.49
C TRP A 97 9.12 -1.25 0.69
N ASN A 98 10.18 -1.65 1.42
CA ASN A 98 10.38 -3.09 1.67
C ASN A 98 9.22 -3.68 2.49
N ASP A 99 8.58 -2.90 3.36
CA ASP A 99 7.38 -3.32 4.09
C ASP A 99 6.14 -3.45 3.17
N ILE A 100 5.94 -2.48 2.28
CA ILE A 100 4.88 -2.51 1.24
C ILE A 100 5.10 -3.68 0.27
N LEU A 101 6.31 -3.91 -0.20
CA LEU A 101 6.64 -4.98 -1.15
C LEU A 101 6.50 -6.38 -0.53
N MET A 102 6.80 -6.53 0.77
CA MET A 102 6.49 -7.75 1.51
C MET A 102 4.96 -8.02 1.51
N GLU A 103 4.14 -6.99 1.68
CA GLU A 103 2.69 -7.12 1.68
C GLU A 103 2.11 -7.37 0.30
N HIS A 104 2.65 -6.76 -0.76
CA HIS A 104 2.32 -7.13 -2.14
C HIS A 104 2.44 -8.63 -2.36
N ALA A 105 3.59 -9.19 -1.98
CA ALA A 105 3.83 -10.62 -2.09
C ALA A 105 2.83 -11.44 -1.28
N LYS A 106 2.53 -11.04 -0.03
CA LYS A 106 1.47 -11.67 0.79
C LYS A 106 0.11 -11.65 0.10
N PHE A 107 -0.30 -10.52 -0.50
CA PHE A 107 -1.60 -10.41 -1.16
C PHE A 107 -1.69 -11.32 -2.38
N PHE A 108 -0.62 -11.44 -3.17
CA PHE A 108 -0.59 -12.42 -4.27
C PHE A 108 -0.72 -13.86 -3.76
N VAL A 109 -0.07 -14.22 -2.65
CA VAL A 109 -0.21 -15.56 -2.05
C VAL A 109 -1.67 -15.85 -1.70
N VAL A 110 -2.35 -14.91 -1.04
CA VAL A 110 -3.74 -15.07 -0.59
C VAL A 110 -4.73 -15.08 -1.76
N LEU A 111 -4.50 -14.27 -2.80
CA LEU A 111 -5.37 -14.14 -3.96
C LEU A 111 -5.13 -15.19 -5.05
N MET A 112 -4.24 -16.15 -4.80
CA MET A 112 -3.97 -17.27 -5.70
C MET A 112 -4.32 -18.60 -5.01
N PRO A 113 -5.59 -18.94 -4.76
CA PRO A 113 -5.96 -20.18 -4.07
C PRO A 113 -5.78 -21.44 -4.95
N GLY A 114 -5.87 -22.63 -4.34
CA GLY A 114 -5.91 -23.91 -5.07
C GLY A 114 -4.55 -24.49 -5.48
N PRO A 115 -4.43 -25.81 -5.71
CA PRO A 115 -3.15 -26.43 -6.06
C PRO A 115 -2.57 -25.98 -7.41
N GLU A 116 -3.41 -25.52 -8.34
CA GLU A 116 -3.02 -25.10 -9.70
C GLU A 116 -2.12 -23.85 -9.70
N LEU A 117 -2.24 -23.01 -8.67
CA LEU A 117 -1.46 -21.78 -8.51
C LEU A 117 -0.29 -21.93 -7.53
N ALA A 118 0.05 -23.17 -7.13
CA ALA A 118 1.07 -23.43 -6.12
C ALA A 118 2.46 -22.91 -6.51
N GLN A 119 2.81 -22.96 -7.80
CA GLN A 119 4.08 -22.44 -8.28
C GLN A 119 4.17 -20.92 -8.11
N GLN A 120 3.13 -20.19 -8.54
CA GLN A 120 3.07 -18.73 -8.48
C GLN A 120 3.06 -18.25 -7.02
N ARG A 121 2.31 -18.94 -6.14
CA ARG A 121 2.39 -18.68 -4.70
C ARG A 121 3.79 -18.88 -4.15
N CYS A 122 4.46 -19.97 -4.50
CA CYS A 122 5.83 -20.25 -4.04
C CYS A 122 6.81 -19.16 -4.50
N GLU A 123 6.65 -18.65 -5.72
CA GLU A 123 7.42 -17.51 -6.23
C GLU A 123 7.16 -16.25 -5.39
N ALA A 124 5.89 -15.93 -5.12
CA ALA A 124 5.51 -14.79 -4.29
C ALA A 124 6.03 -14.91 -2.84
N GLU A 125 5.94 -16.09 -2.21
CA GLU A 125 6.48 -16.34 -0.86
C GLU A 125 7.99 -16.08 -0.78
N ARG A 126 8.76 -16.43 -1.81
CA ARG A 126 10.20 -16.11 -1.85
C ARG A 126 10.45 -14.61 -1.86
N PHE A 127 9.69 -13.85 -2.64
CA PHE A 127 9.76 -12.38 -2.61
C PHE A 127 9.38 -11.83 -1.24
N GLN A 128 8.29 -12.34 -0.65
CA GLN A 128 7.85 -11.94 0.69
C GLN A 128 8.98 -12.11 1.72
N HIS A 129 9.63 -13.26 1.75
CA HIS A 129 10.75 -13.53 2.65
C HIS A 129 11.96 -12.62 2.37
N ALA A 130 12.29 -12.39 1.11
CA ALA A 130 13.42 -11.56 0.74
C ALA A 130 13.23 -10.09 1.14
N PHE A 131 12.04 -9.53 0.93
CA PHE A 131 11.73 -8.16 1.35
C PHE A 131 11.63 -8.02 2.88
N ALA A 132 11.12 -9.04 3.58
CA ALA A 132 11.12 -9.06 5.05
C ALA A 132 12.56 -9.03 5.61
N GLU A 133 13.47 -9.78 4.99
CA GLU A 133 14.89 -9.79 5.36
C GLU A 133 15.57 -8.44 5.06
N GLN A 134 15.29 -7.85 3.90
CA GLN A 134 15.84 -6.54 3.53
C GLN A 134 15.30 -5.41 4.44
N PHE A 135 14.02 -5.46 4.82
CA PHE A 135 13.43 -4.58 5.83
C PHE A 135 14.15 -4.75 7.17
N ARG A 136 14.33 -5.99 7.65
CA ARG A 136 15.02 -6.29 8.91
C ARG A 136 16.45 -5.77 8.91
N ARG A 137 17.20 -5.96 7.83
CA ARG A 137 18.54 -5.40 7.64
C ARG A 137 18.52 -3.88 7.74
N THR A 138 17.56 -3.22 7.10
CA THR A 138 17.44 -1.76 7.12
C THR A 138 17.12 -1.25 8.53
N SER A 139 16.19 -1.91 9.22
CA SER A 139 15.73 -1.51 10.56
C SER A 139 16.75 -1.76 11.68
N SER A 140 17.68 -2.69 11.49
CA SER A 140 18.63 -3.12 12.53
C SER A 140 20.04 -2.52 12.38
N ALA A 141 20.32 -1.85 11.27
CA ALA A 141 21.62 -1.24 10.98
C ALA A 141 21.54 0.28 10.91
N ARG A 142 22.70 0.93 11.01
CA ARG A 142 22.87 2.36 10.73
C ARG A 142 23.52 2.52 9.36
N PHE A 143 23.07 3.53 8.63
CA PHE A 143 23.60 3.89 7.31
C PHE A 143 24.02 5.35 7.32
N ASP A 144 25.05 5.63 6.53
CA ASP A 144 25.74 6.91 6.37
C ASP A 144 26.06 7.15 4.89
N GLY A 145 26.79 8.24 4.59
CA GLY A 145 27.19 8.60 3.23
C GLY A 145 28.02 7.54 2.50
N ALA A 146 28.73 6.67 3.22
CA ALA A 146 29.56 5.62 2.64
C ALA A 146 28.77 4.33 2.34
N SER A 147 27.71 4.06 3.10
CA SER A 147 27.01 2.77 3.09
C SER A 147 25.63 2.80 2.42
N TYR A 148 24.97 3.95 2.32
CA TYR A 148 23.59 4.02 1.80
C TYR A 148 23.46 3.57 0.34
N ARG A 149 24.48 3.82 -0.50
CA ARG A 149 24.43 3.41 -1.91
C ARG A 149 24.40 1.89 -2.08
N GLY A 150 25.13 1.18 -1.21
CA GLY A 150 25.13 -0.28 -1.17
C GLY A 150 23.81 -0.85 -0.65
N LEU A 151 23.16 -0.18 0.31
CA LEU A 151 21.80 -0.53 0.74
C LEU A 151 20.82 -0.41 -0.44
N ASN A 152 20.83 0.75 -1.10
CA ASN A 152 19.95 1.04 -2.22
C ASN A 152 20.15 0.05 -3.37
N GLN A 153 21.40 -0.24 -3.73
CA GLN A 153 21.70 -1.17 -4.81
C GLN A 153 21.18 -2.58 -4.50
N ALA A 154 21.39 -3.06 -3.27
CA ALA A 154 20.86 -4.36 -2.85
C ALA A 154 19.33 -4.44 -2.95
N THR A 155 18.62 -3.37 -2.58
CA THR A 155 17.15 -3.32 -2.71
C THR A 155 16.72 -3.24 -4.18
N ILE A 156 17.41 -2.47 -5.02
CA ILE A 156 17.13 -2.40 -6.47
C ILE A 156 17.29 -3.78 -7.12
N ASP A 157 18.36 -4.50 -6.80
CA ASP A 157 18.64 -5.82 -7.37
C ASP A 157 17.61 -6.87 -6.94
N LEU A 158 17.05 -6.73 -5.73
CA LEU A 158 15.93 -7.55 -5.26
C LEU A 158 14.59 -7.15 -5.93
N ALA A 159 14.37 -5.86 -6.15
CA ALA A 159 13.12 -5.32 -6.65
C ALA A 159 12.89 -5.62 -8.15
N ARG A 160 13.94 -5.59 -8.98
CA ARG A 160 13.84 -5.81 -10.44
C ARG A 160 13.20 -7.16 -10.80
N PRO A 161 13.65 -8.31 -10.26
CA PRO A 161 13.00 -9.59 -10.53
C PRO A 161 11.53 -9.64 -10.08
N PHE A 162 11.15 -8.87 -9.05
CA PHE A 162 9.76 -8.80 -8.60
C PHE A 162 8.88 -7.99 -9.56
N ILE A 163 9.41 -6.91 -10.15
CA ILE A 163 8.77 -6.17 -11.25
C ILE A 163 8.52 -7.12 -12.42
N ASP A 164 9.56 -7.82 -12.89
CA ASP A 164 9.46 -8.75 -14.01
C ASP A 164 8.42 -9.85 -13.72
N TRP A 165 8.42 -10.37 -12.50
CA TRP A 165 7.43 -11.34 -12.07
C TRP A 165 6.00 -10.78 -12.12
N LYS A 166 5.77 -9.57 -11.59
CA LYS A 166 4.45 -8.90 -11.63
C LYS A 166 3.96 -8.69 -13.05
N ARG A 167 4.84 -8.23 -13.96
CA ARG A 167 4.51 -8.02 -15.39
C ARG A 167 4.17 -9.33 -16.09
N ARG A 168 4.95 -10.40 -15.88
CA ARG A 168 4.60 -11.72 -16.44
C ARG A 168 3.28 -12.26 -15.91
N MET A 169 2.98 -12.07 -14.62
CA MET A 169 1.69 -12.49 -14.05
C MET A 169 0.53 -11.65 -14.59
N GLN A 170 0.74 -10.34 -14.78
CA GLN A 170 -0.19 -9.45 -15.46
C GLN A 170 -0.56 -9.99 -16.85
N ASP A 171 0.44 -10.31 -17.67
CA ASP A 171 0.24 -10.84 -19.02
C ASP A 171 -0.50 -12.18 -18.99
N ALA A 172 -0.11 -13.08 -18.09
CA ALA A 172 -0.76 -14.38 -17.95
C ALA A 172 -2.22 -14.25 -17.52
N GLN A 173 -2.54 -13.35 -16.59
CA GLN A 173 -3.92 -13.08 -16.16
C GLN A 173 -4.74 -12.43 -17.28
N SER A 174 -4.16 -11.47 -18.01
CA SER A 174 -4.83 -10.75 -19.10
C SER A 174 -5.15 -11.64 -20.30
N THR A 175 -4.30 -12.66 -20.54
CA THR A 175 -4.47 -13.65 -21.61
C THR A 175 -5.26 -14.88 -21.20
N GLY A 176 -5.72 -14.95 -19.94
CA GLY A 176 -6.50 -16.08 -19.41
C GLY A 176 -5.68 -17.35 -19.11
N ASN A 177 -4.35 -17.27 -19.19
CA ASN A 177 -3.41 -18.34 -18.86
C ASN A 177 -3.18 -18.49 -17.35
N LEU A 178 -3.45 -17.43 -16.58
CA LEU A 178 -3.53 -17.43 -15.12
C LEU A 178 -4.99 -17.23 -14.70
N ARG A 179 -5.48 -18.07 -13.79
CA ARG A 179 -6.86 -18.02 -13.27
C ARG A 179 -6.85 -17.76 -11.76
N SER A 180 -6.36 -16.59 -11.37
CA SER A 180 -6.32 -16.15 -9.97
C SER A 180 -7.45 -15.18 -9.63
N LEU A 181 -7.53 -14.74 -8.38
CA LEU A 181 -8.41 -13.67 -7.92
C LEU A 181 -7.74 -12.27 -7.99
N VAL A 182 -6.60 -12.16 -8.68
CA VAL A 182 -5.87 -10.91 -8.84
C VAL A 182 -6.28 -10.24 -10.14
N TRP A 183 -6.71 -8.98 -10.09
CA TRP A 183 -6.96 -8.19 -11.30
C TRP A 183 -5.67 -7.91 -12.08
N PRO A 184 -5.68 -7.92 -13.43
CA PRO A 184 -4.55 -7.44 -14.21
C PRO A 184 -4.06 -6.05 -13.80
N LEU A 185 -4.99 -5.13 -13.52
CA LEU A 185 -4.69 -3.79 -13.03
C LEU A 185 -3.95 -3.81 -11.68
N PHE A 186 -4.22 -4.78 -10.80
CA PHE A 186 -3.51 -4.89 -9.52
C PHE A 186 -2.04 -5.29 -9.71
N PHE A 187 -1.74 -6.20 -10.65
CA PHE A 187 -0.35 -6.49 -11.01
C PHE A 187 0.34 -5.26 -11.62
N GLU A 188 -0.33 -4.55 -12.52
CA GLU A 188 0.18 -3.34 -13.14
C GLU A 188 0.48 -2.23 -12.12
N HIS A 189 -0.51 -1.95 -11.26
CA HIS A 189 -0.45 -0.97 -10.19
C HIS A 189 0.75 -1.22 -9.27
N THR A 190 0.81 -2.42 -8.70
CA THR A 190 1.89 -2.76 -7.78
C THR A 190 3.24 -2.85 -8.47
N ALA A 191 3.32 -3.09 -9.79
CA ALA A 191 4.57 -3.02 -10.55
C ALA A 191 5.04 -1.58 -10.71
N ARG A 192 4.15 -0.65 -11.07
CA ARG A 192 4.43 0.79 -11.18
C ARG A 192 5.00 1.38 -9.90
N GLU A 193 4.49 0.97 -8.75
CA GLU A 193 5.01 1.41 -7.46
C GLU A 193 6.47 0.99 -7.23
N VAL A 194 6.80 -0.26 -7.55
CA VAL A 194 8.16 -0.76 -7.41
C VAL A 194 9.08 -0.08 -8.43
N GLU A 195 8.61 0.14 -9.66
CA GLU A 195 9.36 0.83 -10.71
C GLU A 195 9.73 2.25 -10.28
N ARG A 196 8.78 3.01 -9.72
CA ARG A 196 9.05 4.33 -9.15
C ARG A 196 10.03 4.26 -7.98
N PHE A 197 9.86 3.30 -7.08
CA PHE A 197 10.78 3.11 -5.94
C PHE A 197 12.21 2.84 -6.40
N VAL A 198 12.41 1.93 -7.37
CA VAL A 198 13.72 1.65 -7.97
C VAL A 198 14.33 2.90 -8.60
N ALA A 199 13.52 3.68 -9.33
CA ALA A 199 13.98 4.94 -9.93
C ALA A 199 14.42 5.96 -8.87
N ARG A 200 13.68 6.09 -7.76
CA ARG A 200 14.04 6.97 -6.63
C ARG A 200 15.36 6.54 -5.99
N LEU A 201 15.53 5.25 -5.67
CA LEU A 201 16.78 4.73 -5.10
C LEU A 201 17.98 4.95 -6.03
N ALA A 202 17.80 4.75 -7.33
CA ALA A 202 18.83 5.04 -8.34
C ALA A 202 19.15 6.54 -8.40
N GLY A 203 18.14 7.41 -8.26
CA GLY A 203 18.29 8.86 -8.12
C GLY A 203 19.15 9.24 -6.91
N TYR A 204 18.85 8.69 -5.73
CA TYR A 204 19.65 8.90 -4.52
C TYR A 204 21.09 8.43 -4.69
N ASN A 205 21.29 7.30 -5.39
CA ASN A 205 22.60 6.78 -5.78
C ASN A 205 23.30 7.61 -6.87
N ALA A 206 22.65 8.61 -7.44
CA ALA A 206 23.25 9.59 -8.34
C ALA A 206 23.30 11.01 -7.71
N GLY A 207 22.89 11.16 -6.44
CA GLY A 207 22.83 12.45 -5.75
C GLY A 207 21.61 13.30 -6.10
N ARG A 208 20.61 12.76 -6.80
CA ARG A 208 19.33 13.43 -7.09
C ARG A 208 18.33 13.11 -5.99
N VAL A 209 17.94 14.11 -5.23
CA VAL A 209 17.08 13.98 -4.04
C VAL A 209 15.77 14.72 -4.19
N GLU A 210 15.73 15.71 -5.08
CA GLU A 210 14.57 16.55 -5.32
C GLU A 210 13.38 15.73 -5.80
N TYR A 211 12.19 16.18 -5.40
CA TYR A 211 10.93 15.68 -5.93
C TYR A 211 10.42 16.68 -6.96
N ASP A 212 9.91 16.18 -8.08
CA ASP A 212 9.14 17.01 -9.00
C ASP A 212 7.68 16.98 -8.59
N ARG A 213 7.08 18.16 -8.34
CA ARG A 213 5.69 18.25 -7.86
C ARG A 213 4.72 17.59 -8.82
N THR A 214 4.93 17.79 -10.13
CA THR A 214 4.04 17.27 -11.18
C THR A 214 4.07 15.75 -11.18
N GLU A 215 5.26 15.16 -11.14
CA GLU A 215 5.50 13.72 -11.03
C GLU A 215 4.85 13.14 -9.76
N VAL A 216 5.08 13.75 -8.59
CA VAL A 216 4.51 13.29 -7.32
C VAL A 216 2.99 13.28 -7.39
N VAL A 217 2.37 14.37 -7.86
CA VAL A 217 0.92 14.48 -7.96
C VAL A 217 0.39 13.45 -8.97
N ASP A 218 0.98 13.33 -10.16
CA ASP A 218 0.48 12.42 -11.19
C ASP A 218 0.58 10.96 -10.78
N PHE A 219 1.73 10.56 -10.23
CA PHE A 219 1.94 9.20 -9.75
C PHE A 219 0.93 8.86 -8.65
N TRP A 220 0.89 9.65 -7.58
CA TRP A 220 0.04 9.30 -6.44
C TRP A 220 -1.44 9.48 -6.73
N ALA A 221 -1.83 10.43 -7.57
CA ALA A 221 -3.23 10.55 -7.97
C ALA A 221 -3.67 9.30 -8.75
N GLN A 222 -2.83 8.74 -9.61
CA GLN A 222 -3.15 7.48 -10.28
C GLN A 222 -3.28 6.33 -9.27
N ILE A 223 -2.35 6.23 -8.32
CA ILE A 223 -2.40 5.21 -7.26
C ILE A 223 -3.65 5.36 -6.39
N MET A 224 -4.05 6.58 -6.01
CA MET A 224 -5.25 6.83 -5.21
C MET A 224 -6.56 6.64 -5.98
N GLU A 225 -6.58 6.92 -7.28
CA GLU A 225 -7.67 6.58 -8.20
C GLU A 225 -7.90 5.06 -8.19
N GLU A 226 -6.86 4.29 -8.51
CA GLU A 226 -6.92 2.82 -8.61
C GLU A 226 -7.25 2.18 -7.26
N HIS A 227 -6.72 2.69 -6.15
CA HIS A 227 -7.13 2.28 -4.81
C HIS A 227 -8.62 2.47 -4.55
N SER A 228 -9.17 3.60 -4.97
CA SER A 228 -10.59 3.90 -4.78
C SER A 228 -11.44 2.93 -5.60
N GLU A 229 -11.01 2.60 -6.82
CA GLU A 229 -11.65 1.59 -7.67
C GLU A 229 -11.56 0.19 -7.05
N PHE A 230 -10.40 -0.23 -6.53
CA PHE A 230 -10.25 -1.52 -5.84
C PHE A 230 -11.18 -1.62 -4.63
N ILE A 231 -11.27 -0.55 -3.83
CA ILE A 231 -12.18 -0.50 -2.67
C ILE A 231 -13.63 -0.67 -3.14
N ALA A 232 -14.07 0.07 -4.17
CA ALA A 232 -15.43 -0.06 -4.71
C ALA A 232 -15.76 -1.49 -5.14
N HIS A 233 -14.82 -2.19 -5.78
CA HIS A 233 -15.01 -3.55 -6.29
C HIS A 233 -14.91 -4.65 -5.22
N LEU A 234 -14.21 -4.39 -4.11
CA LEU A 234 -14.06 -5.35 -3.01
C LEU A 234 -15.11 -5.19 -1.89
N LEU A 235 -15.89 -4.11 -1.90
CA LEU A 235 -17.03 -3.92 -1.01
C LEU A 235 -18.19 -4.86 -1.37
N ASP A 236 -18.95 -5.29 -0.36
CA ASP A 236 -20.19 -6.04 -0.63
C ASP A 236 -21.15 -5.15 -1.45
N PRO A 237 -21.83 -5.69 -2.48
CA PRO A 237 -22.75 -4.90 -3.29
C PRO A 237 -23.87 -4.18 -2.52
N LYS A 238 -24.14 -4.54 -1.25
CA LYS A 238 -25.10 -3.83 -0.37
C LYS A 238 -24.52 -2.58 0.28
N GLU A 239 -23.22 -2.36 0.28
CA GLU A 239 -22.56 -1.15 0.79
C GLU A 239 -22.66 0.02 -0.22
N LYS A 240 -23.87 0.29 -0.74
CA LYS A 240 -24.10 1.23 -1.85
C LYS A 240 -23.55 2.64 -1.60
N THR A 241 -23.67 3.13 -0.37
CA THR A 241 -23.17 4.46 0.00
C THR A 241 -21.64 4.51 -0.03
N LEU A 242 -20.97 3.46 0.47
CA LEU A 242 -19.50 3.39 0.47
C LEU A 242 -18.95 3.17 -0.93
N ILE A 243 -19.61 2.36 -1.76
CA ILE A 243 -19.26 2.18 -3.17
C ILE A 243 -19.32 3.53 -3.90
N LYS A 244 -20.43 4.26 -3.76
CA LYS A 244 -20.57 5.60 -4.38
C LYS A 244 -19.51 6.60 -3.88
N ALA A 245 -19.11 6.51 -2.61
CA ALA A 245 -18.05 7.36 -2.06
C ALA A 245 -16.68 7.00 -2.66
N ALA A 246 -16.39 5.71 -2.82
CA ALA A 246 -15.17 5.24 -3.45
C ALA A 246 -15.12 5.64 -4.94
N ASP A 247 -16.22 5.50 -5.69
CA ASP A 247 -16.29 5.93 -7.10
C ASP A 247 -16.04 7.44 -7.26
N LYS A 248 -16.65 8.26 -6.40
CA LYS A 248 -16.40 9.72 -6.38
C LYS A 248 -14.95 10.06 -6.09
N SER A 249 -14.32 9.32 -5.17
CA SER A 249 -12.88 9.48 -4.87
C SER A 249 -12.03 9.13 -6.10
N ALA A 250 -12.36 8.05 -6.82
CA ALA A 250 -11.67 7.70 -8.06
C ALA A 250 -11.77 8.82 -9.11
N ASP A 251 -12.97 9.34 -9.35
CA ASP A 251 -13.20 10.44 -10.30
C ASP A 251 -12.43 11.71 -9.93
N LEU A 252 -12.35 12.02 -8.64
CA LEU A 252 -11.60 13.16 -8.13
C LEU A 252 -10.10 13.04 -8.41
N PHE A 253 -9.50 11.90 -8.08
CA PHE A 253 -8.07 11.66 -8.32
C PHE A 253 -7.74 11.58 -9.82
N ARG A 254 -8.65 11.02 -10.63
CA ARG A 254 -8.55 11.10 -12.10
C ARG A 254 -8.53 12.54 -12.60
N GLY A 255 -9.35 13.41 -11.99
CA GLY A 255 -9.39 14.85 -12.26
C GLY A 255 -8.05 15.54 -11.96
N LEU A 256 -7.43 15.25 -10.82
CA LEU A 256 -6.13 15.82 -10.42
C LEU A 256 -5.02 15.58 -11.46
N ARG A 257 -5.07 14.45 -12.18
CA ARG A 257 -4.08 14.12 -13.23
C ARG A 257 -4.31 14.88 -14.53
N ARG A 258 -5.56 15.18 -14.86
CA ARG A 258 -5.95 15.74 -16.16
C ARG A 258 -5.90 17.26 -16.19
N ASP A 259 -6.08 17.89 -15.04
CA ASP A 259 -6.20 19.34 -14.91
C ASP A 259 -5.03 19.90 -14.07
N PRO A 260 -4.10 20.65 -14.70
CA PRO A 260 -3.01 21.32 -14.00
C PRO A 260 -3.48 22.21 -12.84
N ASP A 261 -4.63 22.87 -12.98
CA ASP A 261 -5.17 23.76 -11.96
C ASP A 261 -5.73 22.96 -10.77
N ALA A 262 -6.26 21.76 -11.03
CA ALA A 262 -6.73 20.85 -9.99
C ALA A 262 -5.58 20.32 -9.12
N LYS A 263 -4.35 20.21 -9.64
CA LYS A 263 -3.16 19.79 -8.86
C LYS A 263 -2.89 20.70 -7.65
N MET A 264 -3.37 21.93 -7.66
CA MET A 264 -3.29 22.83 -6.50
C MET A 264 -4.09 22.32 -5.30
N LYS A 265 -5.11 21.49 -5.52
CA LYS A 265 -5.92 20.87 -4.46
C LYS A 265 -5.32 19.59 -3.90
N ALA A 266 -4.26 19.04 -4.52
CA ALA A 266 -3.71 17.73 -4.17
C ALA A 266 -3.38 17.57 -2.67
N ALA A 267 -2.91 18.64 -2.01
CA ALA A 267 -2.66 18.62 -0.57
C ALA A 267 -3.95 18.39 0.23
N ALA A 268 -5.02 19.13 -0.05
CA ALA A 268 -6.30 18.93 0.64
C ALA A 268 -6.86 17.52 0.39
N GLU A 269 -6.76 17.03 -0.84
CA GLU A 269 -7.24 15.70 -1.21
C GLU A 269 -6.42 14.57 -0.58
N ALA A 270 -5.10 14.75 -0.41
CA ALA A 270 -4.25 13.82 0.31
C ALA A 270 -4.66 13.70 1.79
N HIS A 271 -5.05 14.81 2.43
CA HIS A 271 -5.59 14.77 3.79
C HIS A 271 -6.93 14.05 3.85
N ALA A 272 -7.84 14.34 2.91
CA ALA A 272 -9.16 13.71 2.85
C ALA A 272 -9.08 12.19 2.63
N ILE A 273 -8.25 11.73 1.69
CA ILE A 273 -8.13 10.30 1.39
C ILE A 273 -7.48 9.51 2.54
N VAL A 274 -6.54 10.11 3.29
CA VAL A 274 -6.00 9.51 4.52
C VAL A 274 -7.11 9.30 5.56
N ALA A 275 -7.97 10.30 5.76
CA ALA A 275 -9.08 10.20 6.71
C ALA A 275 -10.11 9.14 6.29
N PHE A 276 -10.47 9.11 4.99
CA PHE A 276 -11.36 8.11 4.43
C PHE A 276 -10.81 6.69 4.63
N LYS A 277 -9.56 6.44 4.22
CA LYS A 277 -8.92 5.12 4.35
C LYS A 277 -8.71 4.71 5.82
N THR A 278 -8.48 5.66 6.72
CA THR A 278 -8.41 5.38 8.17
C THR A 278 -9.76 4.92 8.72
N THR A 279 -10.84 5.58 8.33
CA THR A 279 -12.20 5.18 8.75
C THR A 279 -12.61 3.84 8.16
N ALA A 280 -12.30 3.62 6.87
CA ALA A 280 -12.58 2.37 6.18
C ALA A 280 -11.82 1.19 6.81
N GLU A 281 -10.51 1.34 7.08
CA GLU A 281 -9.70 0.31 7.74
C GLU A 281 -10.30 -0.10 9.09
N LYS A 282 -10.67 0.88 9.91
CA LYS A 282 -11.29 0.62 11.21
C LYS A 282 -12.62 -0.13 11.06
N GLY A 283 -13.47 0.29 10.13
CA GLY A 283 -14.76 -0.34 9.87
C GLY A 283 -14.65 -1.78 9.35
N ILE A 284 -13.68 -2.04 8.46
CA ILE A 284 -13.38 -3.39 7.94
C ILE A 284 -12.86 -4.28 9.07
N ARG A 285 -11.88 -3.79 9.86
CA ARG A 285 -11.31 -4.54 10.99
C ARG A 285 -12.35 -4.91 12.05
N GLU A 286 -13.29 -4.02 12.33
CA GLU A 286 -14.35 -4.22 13.33
C GLU A 286 -15.54 -5.01 12.79
N GLY A 287 -15.53 -5.42 11.50
CA GLY A 287 -16.65 -6.12 10.87
C GLY A 287 -17.90 -5.24 10.68
N ALA A 288 -17.76 -3.92 10.76
CA ALA A 288 -18.84 -2.95 10.56
C ALA A 288 -19.11 -2.65 9.08
N ILE A 289 -18.11 -2.88 8.21
CA ILE A 289 -18.20 -2.74 6.76
C ILE A 289 -18.15 -4.13 6.13
N LYS A 290 -19.16 -4.47 5.33
CA LYS A 290 -19.20 -5.75 4.60
C LYS A 290 -18.31 -5.67 3.38
N SER A 291 -17.32 -6.54 3.31
CA SER A 291 -16.38 -6.59 2.20
C SER A 291 -15.62 -7.91 2.17
N ILE A 292 -14.88 -8.13 1.10
CA ILE A 292 -13.82 -9.14 1.01
C ILE A 292 -12.42 -8.50 1.11
N ILE A 293 -12.33 -7.30 1.70
CA ILE A 293 -11.07 -6.57 1.89
C ILE A 293 -10.38 -7.12 3.13
N ASP A 294 -9.18 -7.67 2.97
CA ASP A 294 -8.32 -8.04 4.10
C ASP A 294 -7.95 -6.78 4.92
N PRO A 295 -8.08 -6.77 6.26
CA PRO A 295 -7.71 -5.60 7.07
C PRO A 295 -6.27 -5.12 6.87
N ALA A 296 -5.33 -6.00 6.51
CA ALA A 296 -3.97 -5.63 6.17
C ALA A 296 -3.92 -4.90 4.81
N LEU A 297 -4.75 -5.26 3.84
CA LEU A 297 -4.88 -4.54 2.57
C LEU A 297 -5.46 -3.14 2.79
N ALA A 298 -6.48 -3.01 3.66
CA ALA A 298 -7.05 -1.71 4.02
C ALA A 298 -6.00 -0.79 4.70
N ASP A 299 -5.19 -1.32 5.61
CA ASP A 299 -4.10 -0.55 6.22
C ASP A 299 -2.96 -0.25 5.22
N HIS A 300 -2.64 -1.17 4.32
CA HIS A 300 -1.61 -0.99 3.29
C HIS A 300 -1.88 0.24 2.42
N VAL A 301 -3.06 0.30 1.79
CA VAL A 301 -3.42 1.43 0.93
C VAL A 301 -3.55 2.75 1.72
N ARG A 302 -3.83 2.67 3.03
CA ARG A 302 -3.84 3.83 3.94
C ARG A 302 -2.41 4.34 4.19
N ARG A 303 -1.44 3.45 4.38
CA ARG A 303 -0.03 3.84 4.58
C ARG A 303 0.55 4.51 3.33
N GLU A 304 0.17 4.06 2.15
CA GLU A 304 0.51 4.73 0.89
C GLU A 304 -0.13 6.11 0.75
N ALA A 305 -1.37 6.29 1.21
CA ALA A 305 -1.98 7.62 1.27
C ALA A 305 -1.24 8.56 2.25
N VAL A 306 -0.71 8.03 3.36
CA VAL A 306 0.15 8.80 4.28
C VAL A 306 1.48 9.15 3.59
N LYS A 307 2.07 8.22 2.83
CA LYS A 307 3.29 8.47 2.06
C LYS A 307 3.08 9.53 0.98
N PHE A 308 1.97 9.48 0.25
CA PHE A 308 1.56 10.53 -0.69
C PHE A 308 1.54 11.91 -0.02
N LYS A 309 0.86 12.02 1.13
CA LYS A 309 0.80 13.26 1.90
C LYS A 309 2.20 13.75 2.31
N ASP A 310 3.07 12.86 2.79
CA ASP A 310 4.46 13.22 3.16
C ASP A 310 5.24 13.75 1.96
N GLU A 311 5.18 13.07 0.80
CA GLU A 311 5.89 13.52 -0.40
C GLU A 311 5.36 14.86 -0.93
N LEU A 312 4.06 15.11 -0.86
CA LEU A 312 3.47 16.41 -1.21
C LEU A 312 3.95 17.56 -0.34
N GLN A 313 4.28 17.31 0.93
CA GLN A 313 4.79 18.34 1.84
C GLN A 313 6.25 18.72 1.54
N ARG A 314 6.92 17.97 0.65
CA ARG A 314 8.32 18.18 0.24
C ARG A 314 8.43 18.93 -1.10
N VAL A 315 7.31 19.30 -1.72
CA VAL A 315 7.18 19.96 -3.05
C VAL A 315 6.15 21.09 -3.06
#